data_AF-A0A2E7ZSP4-F1
#
_entry.id   AF-A0A2E7ZSP4-F1
#
_cell.length_a   1.000
_cell.length_b   1.000
_cell.length_c   1.000
_cell.angle_alpha   90.00
_cell.angle_beta   90.00
_cell.angle_gamma   90.00
#
_symmetry.space_group_name_H-M   'P 1'
#
loop_
_entity.id
_entity.type
_entity.pdbx_description
1 polymer ?
#
loop_
_entity_poly.entity_id
_entity_poly.type
_entity_poly.pdbx_seq_one_letter_code
_entity_poly.pdbx_strand_id
1 'polypeptide(L)'
;MNQSYLDALQPIEGMWPTRVGSAAVVKRAGVIVTLCLLALGCNKGTSTGAAPKSVSGIEKDVLSGKQIMQKGGLCALDEEVTPGDPEPGSDEEMLLQLYTYALAKDEKKAFEGFRKLFPDSANTRFIRDDYWVRTRRNIDKFMIEPGEPGFIICRKAKTDRGTKYYIKSNDPRQHPPPITIGEDDGERKIIGYTPF
;
A
#
# COMPACT_ATOMS: atom_id res chain seq x y z
N MET A 1 2.05 -9.54 28.83
CA MET A 1 2.68 -10.10 27.62
C MET A 1 1.89 -11.34 27.22
N ASN A 2 1.22 -11.31 26.06
CA ASN A 2 0.32 -12.38 25.62
C ASN A 2 1.10 -13.37 24.73
N GLN A 3 1.29 -14.60 25.24
CA GLN A 3 2.09 -15.66 24.61
C GLN A 3 1.59 -16.07 23.21
N SER A 4 0.34 -15.75 22.87
CA SER A 4 -0.31 -16.21 21.64
C SER A 4 0.16 -15.56 20.34
N TYR A 5 0.94 -14.46 20.38
CA TYR A 5 1.44 -13.80 19.16
C TYR A 5 2.74 -14.42 18.61
N LEU A 6 3.55 -15.05 19.46
CA LEU A 6 4.81 -15.70 19.03
C LEU A 6 4.57 -17.06 18.36
N ASP A 7 3.44 -17.72 18.63
CA ASP A 7 3.11 -19.02 18.00
C ASP A 7 2.71 -18.89 16.52
N ALA A 8 2.43 -17.68 16.03
CA ALA A 8 2.09 -17.46 14.62
C ALA A 8 3.31 -17.38 13.68
N LEU A 9 4.53 -17.39 14.23
CA LEU A 9 5.79 -17.24 13.48
C LEU A 9 6.74 -18.45 13.60
N GLN A 10 6.31 -19.56 14.19
CA GLN A 10 7.15 -20.76 14.18
C GLN A 10 7.18 -21.40 12.77
N PRO A 11 8.37 -21.74 12.24
CA PRO A 11 8.47 -22.56 11.04
C PRO A 11 7.90 -23.95 11.34
N ILE A 12 6.93 -24.39 10.54
CA ILE A 12 6.39 -25.75 10.59
C ILE A 12 7.46 -26.69 10.02
N GLU A 13 8.43 -27.06 10.85
CA GLU A 13 9.27 -28.22 10.60
C GLU A 13 8.48 -29.48 10.96
N GLY A 14 8.26 -30.34 9.95
CA GLY A 14 7.94 -31.74 10.17
C GLY A 14 6.46 -32.10 10.19
N MET A 15 5.88 -32.31 9.00
CA MET A 15 5.04 -33.48 8.73
C MET A 15 4.73 -33.59 7.24
N TRP A 16 5.63 -34.26 6.51
CA TRP A 16 5.33 -34.79 5.18
C TRP A 16 4.82 -36.21 5.33
N PRO A 17 3.53 -36.50 5.06
CA PRO A 17 3.15 -37.83 4.66
C PRO A 17 3.47 -38.01 3.17
N THR A 18 4.47 -38.85 2.91
CA THR A 18 4.68 -39.53 1.64
C THR A 18 3.40 -40.27 1.25
N ARG A 19 2.70 -39.80 0.21
CA ARG A 19 1.77 -40.63 -0.55
C ARG A 19 2.16 -40.64 -2.02
N VAL A 20 2.69 -41.81 -2.37
CA VAL A 20 2.86 -42.36 -3.71
C VAL A 20 1.47 -42.47 -4.36
N GLY A 21 1.32 -41.94 -5.56
CA GLY A 21 0.07 -41.99 -6.33
C GLY A 21 0.33 -41.80 -7.81
N SER A 22 0.24 -42.89 -8.54
CA SER A 22 0.60 -43.08 -9.93
C SER A 22 -0.11 -42.19 -10.95
N ALA A 23 0.67 -41.82 -11.98
CA ALA A 23 0.35 -41.72 -13.40
C ALA A 23 -1.11 -41.42 -13.84
N ALA A 24 -1.31 -40.26 -14.45
CA ALA A 24 -2.16 -40.13 -15.64
C ALA A 24 -1.62 -39.01 -16.55
N VAL A 25 -0.79 -39.40 -17.51
CA VAL A 25 -0.47 -38.59 -18.69
C VAL A 25 -1.71 -38.55 -19.58
N VAL A 26 -2.38 -37.40 -19.67
CA VAL A 26 -3.38 -37.16 -20.72
C VAL A 26 -2.78 -36.18 -21.73
N LYS A 27 -2.26 -36.75 -22.81
CA LYS A 27 -1.96 -36.06 -24.07
C LYS A 27 -3.26 -35.82 -24.84
N ARG A 28 -3.56 -34.56 -25.16
CA ARG A 28 -4.28 -34.09 -26.37
C ARG A 28 -3.72 -32.69 -26.65
N ALA A 29 -2.88 -32.38 -27.64
CA ALA A 29 -2.90 -32.66 -29.08
C ALA A 29 -4.17 -32.18 -29.78
N GLY A 30 -4.07 -31.02 -30.45
CA GLY A 30 -4.93 -30.63 -31.58
C GLY A 30 -5.19 -29.11 -31.63
N VAL A 31 -4.45 -28.34 -32.43
CA VAL A 31 -4.74 -27.89 -33.83
C VAL A 31 -5.44 -26.51 -33.83
N ILE A 32 -4.71 -25.39 -34.03
CA ILE A 32 -4.41 -24.59 -35.26
C ILE A 32 -5.64 -23.92 -35.92
N VAL A 33 -5.36 -22.74 -36.51
CA VAL A 33 -6.06 -21.95 -37.56
C VAL A 33 -7.21 -21.05 -37.03
N THR A 34 -7.45 -19.79 -37.41
CA THR A 34 -7.14 -18.95 -38.60
C THR A 34 -7.45 -17.49 -38.20
N LEU A 35 -6.54 -16.53 -38.37
CA LEU A 35 -6.57 -15.47 -39.40
C LEU A 35 -7.95 -14.85 -39.73
N CYS A 36 -8.15 -13.55 -39.44
CA CYS A 36 -8.92 -12.57 -40.22
C CYS A 36 -8.66 -11.17 -39.61
N LEU A 37 -7.84 -10.33 -40.25
CA LEU A 37 -8.20 -9.34 -41.29
C LEU A 37 -8.65 -7.98 -40.72
N LEU A 38 -7.77 -7.01 -40.93
CA LEU A 38 -8.04 -5.65 -41.43
C LEU A 38 -9.08 -4.77 -40.71
N ALA A 39 -8.57 -3.74 -40.05
CA ALA A 39 -9.08 -2.39 -40.26
C ALA A 39 -7.94 -1.37 -40.09
N LEU A 40 -7.20 -1.15 -41.18
CA LEU A 40 -6.44 0.07 -41.42
C LEU A 40 -7.43 1.23 -41.56
N GLY A 41 -7.79 1.85 -40.44
CA GLY A 41 -8.52 3.12 -40.40
C GLY A 41 -7.54 4.29 -40.46
N CYS A 42 -7.06 4.63 -41.66
CA CYS A 42 -6.39 5.91 -41.92
C CYS A 42 -7.40 7.06 -41.77
N ASN A 43 -7.53 7.63 -40.56
CA ASN A 43 -8.12 8.95 -40.41
C ASN A 43 -7.05 10.02 -40.64
N LYS A 44 -6.94 10.46 -41.90
CA LYS A 44 -6.33 11.75 -42.26
C LYS A 44 -7.28 12.88 -41.81
N GLY A 45 -7.17 13.23 -40.54
CA GLY A 45 -7.72 14.48 -40.01
C GLY A 45 -6.67 15.58 -40.11
N THR A 46 -6.69 16.32 -41.22
CA THR A 46 -5.97 17.58 -41.39
C THR A 46 -6.50 18.57 -40.37
N SER A 47 -5.84 18.76 -39.22
CA SER A 47 -6.04 19.95 -38.40
C SER A 47 -5.02 21.00 -38.81
N THR A 48 -5.57 22.05 -39.39
CA THR A 48 -4.95 23.29 -39.79
C THR A 48 -4.11 23.85 -38.64
N GLY A 49 -2.88 24.23 -38.96
CA GLY A 49 -1.93 24.78 -38.01
C GLY A 49 -2.50 26.02 -37.29
N ALA A 50 -2.60 25.89 -35.97
CA ALA A 50 -2.39 27.02 -35.07
C ALA A 50 -0.99 26.82 -34.49
N ALA A 51 -0.08 27.75 -34.81
CA ALA A 51 1.23 27.81 -34.20
C ALA A 51 1.07 27.79 -32.67
N PRO A 52 1.76 26.91 -31.93
CA PRO A 52 1.83 27.08 -30.50
C PRO A 52 2.55 28.42 -30.27
N LYS A 53 1.82 29.39 -29.72
CA LYS A 53 2.45 30.52 -29.06
C LYS A 53 3.43 29.89 -28.07
N SER A 54 4.72 30.16 -28.31
CA SER A 54 5.79 29.99 -27.36
C SER A 54 5.34 30.60 -26.04
N VAL A 55 4.80 29.78 -25.14
CA VAL A 55 4.68 30.12 -23.72
C VAL A 55 6.08 29.88 -23.16
N SER A 56 6.96 30.82 -23.47
CA SER A 56 8.08 31.15 -22.62
C SER A 56 7.51 31.44 -21.23
N GLY A 57 7.92 30.64 -20.24
CA GLY A 57 7.64 30.96 -18.84
C GLY A 57 6.72 30.02 -18.07
N ILE A 58 6.73 28.71 -18.34
CA ILE A 58 6.57 27.76 -17.23
C ILE A 58 7.98 27.32 -16.87
N GLU A 59 8.71 28.21 -16.18
CA GLU A 59 9.74 27.75 -15.27
C GLU A 59 9.04 26.71 -14.39
N LYS A 60 9.43 25.44 -14.52
CA LYS A 60 9.22 24.50 -13.44
C LYS A 60 9.94 25.14 -12.27
N ASP A 61 9.18 25.78 -11.40
CA ASP A 61 9.66 26.39 -10.17
C ASP A 61 10.17 25.22 -9.32
N VAL A 62 11.43 24.85 -9.55
CA VAL A 62 12.14 23.84 -8.80
C VAL A 62 12.36 24.49 -7.45
N LEU A 63 11.40 24.26 -6.55
CA LEU A 63 11.46 24.73 -5.17
C LEU A 63 12.85 24.41 -4.62
N SER A 64 13.56 25.45 -4.21
CA SER A 64 14.87 25.26 -3.59
C SER A 64 14.73 24.38 -2.34
N GLY A 65 15.78 23.61 -2.00
CA GLY A 65 15.79 22.81 -0.76
C GLY A 65 15.38 23.63 0.48
N LYS A 66 15.69 24.93 0.51
CA LYS A 66 15.25 25.86 1.58
C LYS A 66 13.76 26.19 1.56
N GLN A 67 13.12 26.28 0.39
CA GLN A 67 11.65 26.48 0.29
C GLN A 67 10.87 25.21 0.62
N ILE A 68 11.42 24.02 0.31
CA ILE A 68 10.88 22.73 0.76
C ILE A 68 10.95 22.66 2.30
N MET A 69 12.04 23.14 2.91
CA MET A 69 12.17 23.23 4.36
C MET A 69 11.23 24.27 5.00
N GLN A 70 11.06 25.46 4.40
CA GLN A 70 10.21 26.53 4.94
C GLN A 70 8.70 26.30 4.79
N LYS A 71 8.23 25.48 3.83
CA LYS A 71 6.81 25.10 3.70
C LYS A 71 6.39 23.91 4.59
N GLY A 72 7.23 23.51 5.55
CA GLY A 72 6.97 22.41 6.49
C GLY A 72 7.82 21.17 6.22
N GLY A 73 9.07 21.36 5.82
CA GLY A 73 9.92 20.27 5.32
C GLY A 73 10.37 19.28 6.38
N LEU A 74 10.55 18.05 5.88
CA LEU A 74 11.30 16.94 6.45
C LEU A 74 10.91 16.59 7.90
N CYS A 75 9.74 15.94 8.05
CA CYS A 75 9.47 15.06 9.17
C CYS A 75 9.64 15.70 10.57
N ALA A 76 8.73 16.60 10.95
CA ALA A 76 8.86 17.38 12.19
C ALA A 76 8.95 16.52 13.48
N LEU A 77 8.31 15.35 13.49
CA LEU A 77 8.31 14.45 14.63
C LEU A 77 9.46 13.42 14.58
N ASP A 78 9.81 12.94 13.38
CA ASP A 78 10.83 11.90 13.10
C ASP A 78 10.79 10.72 14.10
N GLU A 79 9.58 10.32 14.50
CA GLU A 79 9.36 9.24 15.47
C GLU A 79 9.40 7.90 14.74
N GLU A 80 10.44 7.12 15.02
CA GLU A 80 10.60 5.76 14.53
C GLU A 80 9.70 4.80 15.31
N VAL A 81 9.02 3.92 14.56
CA VAL A 81 8.16 2.86 15.09
C VAL A 81 8.65 1.55 14.49
N THR A 82 9.17 0.66 15.32
CA THR A 82 9.67 -0.66 14.94
C THR A 82 8.86 -1.78 15.61
N PRO A 83 8.98 -3.04 15.14
CA PRO A 83 8.32 -4.16 15.79
C PRO A 83 8.76 -4.33 17.25
N GLY A 84 7.80 -4.23 18.17
CA GLY A 84 8.03 -4.34 19.62
C GLY A 84 7.89 -3.03 20.39
N ASP A 85 7.90 -1.88 19.70
CA ASP A 85 7.73 -0.57 20.33
C ASP A 85 6.27 -0.25 20.72
N PRO A 86 5.26 -0.49 19.85
CA PRO A 86 3.92 -0.01 20.12
C PRO A 86 3.25 -0.69 21.32
N GLU A 87 2.59 0.10 22.15
CA GLU A 87 1.72 -0.43 23.19
C GLU A 87 0.55 -1.21 22.57
N PRO A 88 0.11 -2.34 23.18
CA PRO A 88 -1.05 -3.07 22.70
C PRO A 88 -2.31 -2.20 22.63
N GLY A 89 -2.98 -2.24 21.48
CA GLY A 89 -4.13 -1.45 21.10
C GLY A 89 -3.79 -0.06 20.56
N SER A 90 -2.54 0.40 20.57
CA SER A 90 -2.15 1.74 20.12
C SER A 90 -2.41 1.98 18.63
N ASP A 91 -2.47 3.26 18.24
CA ASP A 91 -2.64 3.65 16.85
C ASP A 91 -1.39 3.25 16.03
N GLU A 92 -0.23 3.36 16.66
CA GLU A 92 1.06 2.90 16.14
C GLU A 92 1.09 1.39 15.91
N GLU A 93 0.52 0.59 16.82
CA GLU A 93 0.38 -0.87 16.61
C GLU A 93 -0.49 -1.15 15.38
N MET A 94 -1.60 -0.43 15.23
CA MET A 94 -2.51 -0.65 14.11
C MET A 94 -1.87 -0.27 12.75
N LEU A 95 -1.07 0.79 12.72
CA LEU A 95 -0.24 1.14 11.55
C LEU A 95 0.81 0.06 11.26
N LEU A 96 1.45 -0.48 12.30
CA LEU A 96 2.41 -1.57 12.16
C LEU A 96 1.74 -2.84 11.62
N GLN A 97 0.54 -3.17 12.11
CA GLN A 97 -0.26 -4.29 11.60
C GLN A 97 -0.65 -4.10 10.13
N LEU A 98 -1.05 -2.89 9.73
CA LEU A 98 -1.36 -2.54 8.33
C LEU A 98 -0.19 -2.91 7.41
N TYR A 99 1.02 -2.50 7.78
CA TYR A 99 2.24 -2.74 7.01
C TYR A 99 2.66 -4.21 7.05
N THR A 100 2.57 -4.84 8.22
CA THR A 100 2.85 -6.27 8.40
C THR A 100 1.98 -7.14 7.51
N TYR A 101 0.66 -6.86 7.44
CA TYR A 101 -0.22 -7.57 6.53
C TYR A 101 0.14 -7.31 5.07
N ALA A 102 0.45 -6.06 4.70
CA ALA A 102 0.87 -5.76 3.34
C ALA A 102 2.16 -6.51 2.92
N LEU A 103 3.06 -6.84 3.83
CA LEU A 103 4.29 -7.60 3.54
C LEU A 103 4.10 -9.11 3.52
N ALA A 104 3.04 -9.62 4.15
CA ALA A 104 2.86 -11.05 4.31
C ALA A 104 2.70 -11.79 2.96
N LYS A 105 3.27 -13.00 2.89
CA LYS A 105 3.27 -13.86 1.70
C LYS A 105 1.94 -14.58 1.47
N ASP A 106 1.27 -14.99 2.54
CA ASP A 106 -0.07 -15.59 2.45
C ASP A 106 -1.10 -14.48 2.20
N GLU A 107 -1.40 -14.22 0.93
CA GLU A 107 -2.27 -13.12 0.53
C GLU A 107 -3.67 -13.21 1.12
N LYS A 108 -4.22 -14.43 1.26
CA LYS A 108 -5.59 -14.60 1.75
C LYS A 108 -5.67 -14.24 3.23
N LYS A 109 -4.84 -14.88 4.06
CA LYS A 109 -4.81 -14.63 5.51
C LYS A 109 -4.42 -13.18 5.81
N ALA A 110 -3.47 -12.64 5.03
CA ALA A 110 -3.03 -11.26 5.20
C ALA A 110 -4.10 -10.25 4.82
N PHE A 111 -4.84 -10.47 3.72
CA PHE A 111 -5.95 -9.59 3.38
C PHE A 111 -7.08 -9.66 4.42
N GLU A 112 -7.38 -10.84 4.97
CA GLU A 112 -8.35 -10.97 6.07
C GLU A 112 -7.93 -10.16 7.30
N GLY A 113 -6.64 -10.18 7.66
CA GLY A 113 -6.08 -9.32 8.71
C GLY A 113 -6.17 -7.84 8.37
N PHE A 114 -5.74 -7.46 7.17
CA PHE A 114 -5.77 -6.09 6.67
C PHE A 114 -7.20 -5.52 6.69
N ARG A 115 -8.20 -6.29 6.26
CA ARG A 115 -9.60 -5.86 6.25
C ARG A 115 -10.13 -5.56 7.66
N LYS A 116 -9.69 -6.27 8.69
CA LYS A 116 -10.14 -6.08 10.08
C LYS A 116 -9.72 -4.72 10.67
N LEU A 117 -8.71 -4.08 10.07
CA LEU A 117 -8.26 -2.75 10.48
C LEU A 117 -9.24 -1.63 10.07
N PHE A 118 -10.21 -1.92 9.21
CA PHE A 118 -11.17 -0.93 8.70
C PHE A 118 -12.57 -1.18 9.30
N PRO A 119 -13.44 -0.14 9.35
CA PRO A 119 -14.84 -0.29 9.76
C PRO A 119 -15.55 -1.45 9.07
N ASP A 120 -16.44 -2.15 9.77
CA ASP A 120 -17.21 -3.26 9.18
C ASP A 120 -18.15 -2.77 8.08
N SER A 121 -18.61 -1.53 8.19
CA SER A 121 -19.40 -0.83 7.17
C SER A 121 -18.62 -0.51 5.88
N ALA A 122 -17.28 -0.55 5.91
CA ALA A 122 -16.46 -0.19 4.76
C ALA A 122 -16.54 -1.25 3.64
N ASN A 123 -16.54 -0.77 2.38
CA ASN A 123 -16.68 -1.62 1.22
C ASN A 123 -15.45 -2.54 1.04
N THR A 124 -15.63 -3.82 1.35
CA THR A 124 -14.55 -4.84 1.28
C THR A 124 -13.95 -4.96 -0.12
N ARG A 125 -14.74 -4.84 -1.19
CA ARG A 125 -14.23 -4.91 -2.56
C ARG A 125 -13.32 -3.72 -2.86
N PHE A 126 -13.71 -2.51 -2.47
CA PHE A 126 -12.89 -1.32 -2.66
C PHE A 126 -11.59 -1.38 -1.85
N ILE A 127 -11.67 -1.85 -0.59
CA ILE A 127 -10.48 -2.09 0.24
C ILE A 127 -9.53 -3.09 -0.44
N ARG A 128 -10.07 -4.17 -1.03
CA ARG A 128 -9.25 -5.17 -1.72
C ARG A 128 -8.63 -4.64 -3.00
N ASP A 129 -9.45 -4.06 -3.88
CA ASP A 129 -9.07 -3.75 -5.24
C ASP A 129 -8.19 -2.48 -5.31
N ASP A 130 -8.38 -1.54 -4.36
CA ASP A 130 -7.66 -0.27 -4.33
C ASP A 130 -6.67 -0.18 -3.16
N TYR A 131 -7.15 -0.27 -1.92
CA TYR A 131 -6.30 -0.01 -0.75
C TYR A 131 -5.18 -1.05 -0.65
N TRP A 132 -5.56 -2.32 -0.51
CA TRP A 132 -4.63 -3.44 -0.35
C TRP A 132 -3.60 -3.52 -1.48
N VAL A 133 -4.05 -3.49 -2.74
CA VAL A 133 -3.16 -3.60 -3.91
C VAL A 133 -2.12 -2.48 -3.94
N ARG A 134 -2.54 -1.25 -3.64
CA ARG A 134 -1.65 -0.09 -3.67
C ARG A 134 -0.73 -0.02 -2.47
N THR A 135 -1.21 -0.38 -1.26
CA THR A 135 -0.35 -0.51 -0.08
C THR A 135 0.79 -1.47 -0.40
N ARG A 136 0.49 -2.68 -0.87
CA ARG A 136 1.52 -3.69 -1.22
C ARG A 136 2.49 -3.21 -2.29
N ARG A 137 2.00 -2.49 -3.30
CA ARG A 137 2.84 -1.99 -4.39
C ARG A 137 3.85 -0.94 -3.94
N ASN A 138 3.48 -0.13 -2.96
CA ASN A 138 4.25 1.07 -2.58
C ASN A 138 4.85 0.98 -1.17
N ILE A 139 4.65 -0.12 -0.44
CA ILE A 139 5.03 -0.24 0.97
C ILE A 139 6.53 0.01 1.21
N ASP A 140 7.39 -0.46 0.31
CA ASP A 140 8.85 -0.28 0.41
C ASP A 140 9.29 1.18 0.47
N LYS A 141 8.45 2.10 -0.02
CA LYS A 141 8.72 3.53 0.04
C LYS A 141 8.46 4.15 1.40
N PHE A 142 7.80 3.44 2.32
CA PHE A 142 7.40 3.98 3.63
C PHE A 142 8.01 3.23 4.81
N MET A 143 8.80 2.19 4.52
CA MET A 143 9.52 1.43 5.53
C MET A 143 10.91 2.00 5.78
N ILE A 144 11.42 1.82 7.00
CA ILE A 144 12.81 2.15 7.33
C ILE A 144 13.75 1.22 6.56
N GLU A 145 13.47 -0.08 6.65
CA GLU A 145 14.19 -1.13 5.92
C GLU A 145 13.22 -1.92 5.02
N PRO A 146 13.55 -2.16 3.74
CA PRO A 146 12.69 -2.92 2.83
C PRO A 146 12.41 -4.34 3.34
N GLY A 147 11.14 -4.68 3.46
CA GLY A 147 10.68 -6.00 3.91
C GLY A 147 10.48 -6.13 5.43
N GLU A 148 10.78 -5.08 6.21
CA GLU A 148 10.55 -5.04 7.65
C GLU A 148 9.51 -3.98 8.00
N PRO A 149 8.47 -4.28 8.80
CA PRO A 149 7.30 -3.41 8.94
C PRO A 149 7.53 -2.07 9.69
N GLY A 150 8.76 -1.66 9.97
CA GLY A 150 9.06 -0.40 10.68
C GLY A 150 8.92 0.84 9.81
N PHE A 151 8.52 1.97 10.40
CA PHE A 151 8.26 3.23 9.69
C PHE A 151 8.54 4.46 10.56
N ILE A 152 8.60 5.64 9.95
CA ILE A 152 8.80 6.92 10.66
C ILE A 152 7.54 7.77 10.57
N ILE A 153 7.02 8.23 11.71
CA ILE A 153 5.92 9.20 11.79
C ILE A 153 6.50 10.61 11.73
N CYS A 154 6.11 11.35 10.70
CA CYS A 154 6.54 12.72 10.48
C CYS A 154 5.68 13.77 11.17
N ARG A 155 4.39 13.47 11.35
CA ARG A 155 3.43 14.37 11.96
C ARG A 155 2.21 13.59 12.43
N LYS A 156 1.67 14.00 13.58
CA LYS A 156 0.35 13.60 14.07
C LYS A 156 -0.54 14.85 14.07
N ALA A 157 -1.80 14.73 13.63
CA ALA A 157 -2.76 15.84 13.68
C ALA A 157 -4.12 15.33 14.17
N LYS A 158 -4.54 15.79 15.35
CA LYS A 158 -5.84 15.45 15.92
C LYS A 158 -6.96 16.18 15.15
N THR A 159 -8.04 15.45 14.90
CA THR A 159 -9.26 15.92 14.25
C THR A 159 -10.47 15.53 15.08
N ASP A 160 -11.65 15.97 14.68
CA ASP A 160 -12.94 15.58 15.26
C ASP A 160 -13.21 14.07 15.15
N ARG A 161 -12.72 13.44 14.07
CA ARG A 161 -12.92 12.01 13.80
C ARG A 161 -11.84 11.10 14.35
N GLY A 162 -10.69 11.64 14.74
CA GLY A 162 -9.53 10.85 15.18
C GLY A 162 -8.19 11.51 14.89
N THR A 163 -7.11 10.74 14.83
CA THR A 163 -5.75 11.22 14.61
C THR A 163 -5.28 10.90 13.20
N LYS A 164 -4.82 11.93 12.48
CA LYS A 164 -4.15 11.79 11.19
C LYS A 164 -2.65 11.58 11.38
N TYR A 165 -2.14 10.52 10.80
CA TYR A 165 -0.75 10.12 10.77
C TYR A 165 -0.15 10.39 9.40
N TYR A 166 0.96 11.11 9.37
CA TYR A 166 1.73 11.38 8.17
C TYR A 166 3.03 10.59 8.28
N ILE A 167 3.16 9.52 7.51
CA ILE A 167 4.33 8.64 7.53
C ILE A 167 5.42 9.21 6.62
N LYS A 168 6.70 8.96 6.87
CA LYS A 168 7.79 9.39 5.99
C LYS A 168 7.79 8.55 4.71
N SER A 169 8.05 9.19 3.57
CA SER A 169 8.37 8.47 2.33
C SER A 169 9.85 8.61 2.01
N ASN A 170 10.47 7.51 1.59
CA ASN A 170 11.81 7.45 1.05
C ASN A 170 11.86 7.88 -0.43
N ASP A 171 10.71 7.97 -1.10
CA ASP A 171 10.61 8.53 -2.45
C ASP A 171 10.40 10.06 -2.37
N PRO A 172 11.39 10.88 -2.77
CA PRO A 172 11.29 12.35 -2.66
C PRO A 172 10.22 12.95 -3.58
N ARG A 173 9.68 12.18 -4.52
CA ARG A 173 8.61 12.60 -5.43
C ARG A 173 7.23 12.29 -4.88
N GLN A 174 7.14 11.50 -3.81
CA GLN A 174 5.89 11.01 -3.27
C GLN A 174 5.63 11.60 -1.89
N HIS A 175 4.56 12.38 -1.78
CA HIS A 175 4.03 12.79 -0.50
C HIS A 175 2.98 11.77 -0.05
N PRO A 176 3.16 11.10 1.09
CA PRO A 176 2.17 10.18 1.61
C PRO A 176 0.90 10.93 1.98
N PRO A 177 -0.27 10.56 1.44
CA PRO A 177 -1.53 10.86 2.09
C PRO A 177 -1.54 10.46 3.57
N PRO A 178 -2.27 11.19 4.42
CA PRO A 178 -2.43 10.82 5.81
C PRO A 178 -3.31 9.58 5.97
N ILE A 179 -2.98 8.77 6.98
CA ILE A 179 -3.83 7.69 7.48
C ILE A 179 -4.55 8.22 8.71
N THR A 180 -5.88 8.11 8.76
CA THR A 180 -6.68 8.57 9.90
C THR A 180 -7.16 7.37 10.71
N ILE A 181 -6.80 7.37 11.99
CA ILE A 181 -7.22 6.38 12.97
C ILE A 181 -8.23 7.04 13.92
N GLY A 182 -9.35 6.39 14.16
CA GLY A 182 -10.39 6.89 15.04
C GLY A 182 -11.24 5.75 15.59
N GLU A 183 -12.26 6.12 16.37
CA GLU A 183 -13.21 5.16 16.93
C GLU A 183 -14.36 4.91 15.95
N ASP A 184 -14.73 3.64 15.80
CA ASP A 184 -15.87 3.15 15.04
C ASP A 184 -16.52 2.02 15.87
N ASP A 185 -17.78 2.22 16.28
CA ASP A 185 -18.51 1.29 17.16
C ASP A 185 -17.77 0.89 18.46
N GLY A 186 -16.99 1.83 19.02
CA GLY A 186 -16.22 1.62 20.25
C GLY A 186 -14.89 0.89 20.05
N GLU A 187 -14.52 0.55 18.81
CA GLU A 187 -13.22 -0.02 18.45
C GLU A 187 -12.37 1.00 17.68
N ARG A 188 -11.04 0.94 17.84
CA ARG A 188 -10.13 1.71 17.01
C ARG A 188 -10.03 1.10 15.61
N LYS A 189 -10.23 1.92 14.58
CA LYS A 189 -10.18 1.55 13.16
C LYS A 189 -9.48 2.61 12.32
N ILE A 190 -9.02 2.19 11.14
CA ILE A 190 -8.58 3.08 10.07
C ILE A 190 -9.83 3.61 9.34
N ILE A 191 -10.29 4.78 9.76
CA ILE A 191 -11.50 5.43 9.26
C ILE A 191 -11.24 6.36 8.07
N GLY A 192 -9.98 6.68 7.79
CA GLY A 192 -9.57 7.46 6.63
C GLY A 192 -8.28 6.91 6.05
N TYR A 193 -8.33 6.43 4.82
CA TYR A 193 -7.17 5.88 4.14
C TYR A 193 -7.17 6.37 2.71
N THR A 194 -6.04 6.88 2.24
CA THR A 194 -5.82 7.12 0.83
C THR A 194 -4.55 6.37 0.48
N PRO A 195 -4.63 5.34 -0.37
CA PRO A 195 -3.46 4.54 -0.70
C PRO A 195 -2.44 5.33 -1.52
N PHE A 196 -1.17 5.00 -1.30
CA PHE A 196 0.00 5.53 -1.98
C PHE A 196 0.16 4.98 -3.41
#